data_AF-A0A554M0A0-F1
#
_entry.id   AF-A0A554M0A0-F1
#
_cell.length_a   1.000
_cell.length_b   1.000
_cell.length_c   1.000
_cell.angle_alpha   90.00
_cell.angle_beta   90.00
_cell.angle_gamma   90.00
#
_symmetry.space_group_name_H-M   'P 1'
#
loop_
_entity.id
_entity.type
_entity.pdbx_description
1 polymer ?
#
loop_
_entity_poly.entity_id
_entity_poly.type
_entity_poly.pdbx_seq_one_letter_code
_entity_poly.pdbx_strand_id
1 'polypeptide(L)'
;MPLVSYLFWPNPEATTYDNPKVMVLLGICAVLVLLSIALRRWRQRSDNPITRRLSRNWASAAMWFGVVGLILAIARVEQISYISMRFWWAVWLLVLILVSVAQGKRWRSLHYQVLPKEKVNDPREKYLPKRKK
;
A
#
# COMPACT_ATOMS: atom_id res chain seq x y z
N MET A 1 -15.82 24.43 -18.65
CA MET A 1 -16.16 24.46 -17.21
C MET A 1 -16.88 23.22 -16.64
N PRO A 2 -17.47 22.24 -17.38
CA PRO A 2 -18.32 21.21 -16.75
C PRO A 2 -17.55 20.15 -15.93
N LEU A 3 -16.30 19.84 -16.32
CA LEU A 3 -15.46 18.86 -15.63
C LEU A 3 -15.08 19.27 -14.20
N VAL A 4 -14.76 20.54 -13.99
CA VAL A 4 -14.41 21.08 -12.67
C VAL A 4 -15.62 21.01 -11.76
N SER A 5 -16.78 21.47 -12.23
CA SER A 5 -18.04 21.37 -11.50
C SER A 5 -18.40 19.91 -11.18
N TYR A 6 -18.15 18.96 -12.09
CA TYR A 6 -18.41 17.55 -11.86
C TYR A 6 -17.52 16.90 -10.80
N LEU A 7 -16.22 17.25 -10.76
CA LEU A 7 -15.27 16.69 -9.77
C LEU A 7 -15.47 17.27 -8.36
N PHE A 8 -15.70 18.58 -8.28
CA PHE A 8 -15.77 19.34 -7.03
C PHE A 8 -17.20 19.48 -6.49
N TRP A 9 -18.17 18.77 -7.07
CA TRP A 9 -19.54 18.81 -6.57
C TRP A 9 -19.63 18.18 -5.17
N PRO A 10 -20.04 18.95 -4.14
CA PRO A 10 -19.99 18.52 -2.74
C PRO A 10 -21.04 17.47 -2.38
N ASN A 11 -22.13 17.33 -3.12
CA ASN A 11 -23.15 16.33 -2.78
C ASN A 11 -23.57 15.58 -4.05
N PRO A 12 -22.76 14.61 -4.50
CA PRO A 12 -23.13 13.76 -5.63
C PRO A 12 -24.25 12.81 -5.18
N GLU A 13 -25.22 12.56 -6.07
CA GLU A 13 -26.38 11.70 -5.81
C GLU A 13 -26.12 10.53 -4.84
N ALA A 14 -27.00 10.43 -3.83
CA ALA A 14 -27.00 9.38 -2.83
C ALA A 14 -26.98 7.99 -3.48
N THR A 15 -25.90 7.25 -3.24
CA THR A 15 -25.79 5.85 -3.64
C THR A 15 -26.08 4.97 -2.43
N THR A 16 -27.11 4.15 -2.53
CA THR A 16 -27.44 3.12 -1.54
C THR A 16 -26.45 1.95 -1.59
N TYR A 17 -26.39 1.16 -0.51
CA TYR A 17 -25.55 -0.04 -0.42
C TYR A 17 -25.91 -1.12 -1.47
N ASP A 18 -27.15 -1.11 -1.97
CA ASP A 18 -27.61 -2.02 -3.02
C ASP A 18 -26.97 -1.73 -4.39
N ASN A 19 -26.30 -0.59 -4.54
CA ASN A 19 -25.64 -0.26 -5.79
C ASN A 19 -24.42 -1.17 -6.00
N PRO A 20 -24.35 -1.93 -7.12
CA PRO A 20 -23.26 -2.87 -7.38
C PRO A 20 -21.90 -2.17 -7.41
N LYS A 21 -21.84 -0.89 -7.79
CA LYS A 21 -20.60 -0.11 -7.81
C LYS A 21 -20.03 0.11 -6.40
N VAL A 22 -20.90 0.36 -5.42
CA VAL A 22 -20.50 0.56 -4.01
C VAL A 22 -20.07 -0.77 -3.41
N MET A 23 -20.78 -1.86 -3.70
CA MET A 23 -20.38 -3.21 -3.28
C MET A 23 -19.00 -3.59 -3.81
N VAL A 24 -18.71 -3.35 -5.10
CA VAL A 24 -17.40 -3.61 -5.68
C VAL A 24 -16.31 -2.78 -5.00
N LEU A 25 -16.57 -1.50 -4.75
CA LEU A 25 -15.64 -0.61 -4.05
C LEU A 25 -15.32 -1.07 -2.62
N LEU A 26 -16.35 -1.45 -1.86
CA LEU A 26 -16.18 -2.03 -0.52
C LEU A 26 -15.43 -3.35 -0.57
N GLY A 27 -15.71 -4.20 -1.56
CA GLY A 27 -14.98 -5.43 -1.82
C GLY A 27 -13.50 -5.19 -2.09
N ILE A 28 -13.16 -4.22 -2.95
CA ILE A 28 -11.77 -3.83 -3.22
C ILE A 28 -11.07 -3.34 -1.93
N CYS A 29 -11.74 -2.52 -1.13
CA CYS A 29 -11.19 -2.03 0.13
C CYS A 29 -10.95 -3.18 1.12
N ALA A 30 -11.90 -4.11 1.24
CA ALA A 30 -11.75 -5.29 2.09
C ALA A 30 -10.60 -6.19 1.62
N VAL A 31 -10.47 -6.41 0.31
CA VAL A 31 -9.34 -7.14 -0.28
C VAL A 31 -8.01 -6.46 0.04
N LEU A 32 -7.92 -5.12 -0.06
CA LEU A 32 -6.70 -4.39 0.31
C LEU A 32 -6.32 -4.57 1.78
N VAL A 33 -7.31 -4.57 2.69
CA VAL A 33 -7.09 -4.83 4.11
C VAL A 33 -6.61 -6.27 4.33
N LEU A 34 -7.27 -7.27 3.73
CA LEU A 34 -6.83 -8.67 3.82
C LEU A 34 -5.43 -8.88 3.24
N LEU A 35 -5.13 -8.23 2.12
CA LEU A 35 -3.83 -8.28 1.47
C LEU A 35 -2.75 -7.64 2.35
N SER A 36 -3.08 -6.60 3.13
CA SER A 36 -2.16 -6.02 4.11
C SER A 36 -1.76 -7.04 5.21
N ILE A 37 -2.72 -7.83 5.68
CA ILE A 37 -2.50 -8.87 6.70
C ILE A 37 -1.71 -10.03 6.11
N ALA A 38 -2.09 -10.46 4.90
CA ALA A 38 -1.40 -11.52 4.17
C ALA A 38 0.07 -11.15 3.91
N LEU A 39 0.35 -9.92 3.45
CA LEU A 39 1.70 -9.40 3.27
C LEU A 39 2.49 -9.35 4.58
N ARG A 40 1.84 -8.94 5.68
CA ARG A 40 2.48 -8.91 7.00
C ARG A 40 2.89 -10.33 7.45
N ARG A 41 2.03 -11.32 7.22
CA ARG A 41 2.28 -12.73 7.59
C ARG A 41 3.31 -13.39 6.66
N TRP A 42 3.25 -13.11 5.36
CA TRP A 42 4.25 -13.54 4.38
C TRP A 42 5.64 -13.00 4.74
N ARG A 43 5.74 -11.71 5.06
CA ARG A 43 7.00 -11.09 5.52
C ARG A 43 7.60 -11.77 6.75
N GLN A 44 6.77 -12.21 7.69
CA GLN A 44 7.25 -12.92 8.89
C GLN A 44 7.84 -14.28 8.57
N ARG A 45 7.41 -14.92 7.48
CA ARG A 45 7.92 -16.22 7.00
C ARG A 45 9.09 -16.10 6.02
N SER A 46 9.40 -14.90 5.52
CA SER A 46 10.51 -14.69 4.59
C SER A 46 11.84 -14.65 5.34
N ASP A 47 12.70 -15.64 5.07
CA ASP A 47 14.07 -15.72 5.62
C ASP A 47 15.04 -14.72 4.97
N ASN A 48 14.73 -14.24 3.77
CA ASN A 48 15.59 -13.29 3.07
C ASN A 48 15.49 -11.88 3.72
N PRO A 49 16.59 -11.36 4.31
CA PRO A 49 16.56 -10.07 5.02
C PRO A 49 16.25 -8.89 4.10
N ILE A 50 16.54 -9.01 2.79
CA ILE A 50 16.34 -7.96 1.80
C ILE A 50 14.85 -7.78 1.52
N THR A 51 14.14 -8.89 1.23
CA THR A 51 12.69 -8.87 0.98
C THR A 51 11.93 -8.44 2.24
N ARG A 52 12.42 -8.83 3.43
CA ARG A 52 11.85 -8.40 4.71
C ARG A 52 12.00 -6.91 4.97
N ARG A 53 13.15 -6.31 4.62
CA ARG A 53 13.37 -4.85 4.74
C ARG A 53 12.53 -4.07 3.74
N LEU A 54 12.42 -4.57 2.52
CA LEU A 54 11.73 -3.91 1.41
C LEU A 54 10.20 -3.93 1.58
N SER A 55 9.65 -5.06 2.02
CA SER A 55 8.22 -5.23 2.32
C SER A 55 7.79 -4.59 3.65
N ARG A 56 8.70 -3.96 4.41
CA ARG A 56 8.38 -3.35 5.72
C ARG A 56 7.21 -2.36 5.61
N ASN A 57 7.22 -1.54 4.57
CA ASN A 57 6.26 -0.46 4.38
C ASN A 57 5.04 -0.87 3.54
N TRP A 58 5.06 -2.05 2.92
CA TRP A 58 4.01 -2.48 1.98
C TRP A 58 2.72 -2.83 2.71
N ALA A 59 2.82 -3.59 3.81
CA ALA A 59 1.67 -3.92 4.63
C ALA A 59 1.01 -2.66 5.24
N SER A 60 1.83 -1.70 5.71
CA SER A 60 1.29 -0.45 6.26
C SER A 60 0.64 0.41 5.18
N ALA A 61 1.24 0.53 3.99
CA ALA A 61 0.64 1.26 2.88
C ALA A 61 -0.70 0.65 2.45
N ALA A 62 -0.75 -0.67 2.23
CA ALA A 62 -1.99 -1.37 1.87
C ALA A 62 -3.09 -1.21 2.93
N MET A 63 -2.72 -1.26 4.22
CA MET A 63 -3.65 -0.99 5.33
C MET A 63 -4.22 0.43 5.25
N TRP A 64 -3.36 1.45 5.06
CA TRP A 64 -3.81 2.85 4.93
C TRP A 64 -4.72 3.05 3.71
N PHE A 65 -4.38 2.49 2.55
CA PHE A 65 -5.24 2.60 1.37
C PHE A 65 -6.59 1.90 1.57
N GLY A 66 -6.61 0.72 2.19
CA GLY A 66 -7.84 0.01 2.52
C GLY A 66 -8.72 0.79 3.50
N VAL A 67 -8.14 1.31 4.58
CA VAL A 67 -8.88 2.10 5.60
C VAL A 67 -9.40 3.42 5.01
N VAL A 68 -8.56 4.19 4.31
CA VAL A 68 -8.99 5.45 3.69
C VAL A 68 -10.03 5.20 2.61
N GLY A 69 -9.87 4.17 1.79
CA GLY A 69 -10.86 3.80 0.77
C GLY A 69 -12.20 3.41 1.38
N LEU A 70 -12.19 2.70 2.51
CA LEU A 70 -13.40 2.32 3.24
C LEU A 70 -14.10 3.53 3.85
N ILE A 71 -13.35 4.48 4.44
CA ILE A 71 -13.89 5.75 4.93
C ILE A 71 -14.53 6.55 3.78
N LEU A 72 -13.87 6.66 2.63
CA LEU A 72 -14.41 7.36 1.46
C LEU A 72 -15.67 6.66 0.90
N ALA A 73 -15.73 5.33 0.95
CA ALA A 73 -16.91 4.57 0.52
C ALA A 73 -18.10 4.80 1.47
N ILE A 74 -17.88 4.73 2.78
CA ILE A 74 -18.93 4.99 3.78
C ILE A 74 -19.40 6.44 3.71
N ALA A 75 -18.48 7.41 3.66
CA ALA A 75 -18.81 8.83 3.56
C ALA A 75 -19.63 9.16 2.31
N ARG A 76 -19.50 8.36 1.24
CA ARG A 76 -20.30 8.50 0.03
C ARG A 76 -21.73 7.95 0.19
N VAL A 77 -21.91 6.89 0.97
CA VAL A 77 -23.24 6.37 1.28
C VAL A 77 -23.97 7.29 2.26
N GLU A 78 -23.26 7.77 3.28
CA GLU A 78 -23.76 8.71 4.30
C GLU A 78 -23.87 10.16 3.78
N GLN A 79 -23.49 10.41 2.53
CA GLN A 79 -23.59 11.74 1.89
C GLN A 79 -22.95 12.88 2.70
N ILE A 80 -21.78 12.60 3.28
CA ILE A 80 -21.00 13.61 3.99
C ILE A 80 -20.44 14.57 2.94
N SER A 81 -20.99 15.78 2.85
CA SER A 81 -20.75 16.76 1.77
C SER A 81 -19.30 16.76 1.25
N TYR A 82 -18.36 17.39 1.94
CA TYR A 82 -17.02 17.59 1.40
C TYR A 82 -16.17 16.31 1.25
N ILE A 83 -16.55 15.21 1.91
CA ILE A 83 -15.80 13.94 1.87
C ILE A 83 -16.32 13.03 0.75
N SER A 84 -17.59 13.13 0.39
CA SER A 84 -18.24 12.33 -0.65
C SER A 84 -17.84 12.74 -2.09
N MET A 85 -17.10 13.84 -2.24
CA MET A 85 -16.68 14.38 -3.53
C MET A 85 -15.95 13.36 -4.40
N ARG A 86 -16.23 13.38 -5.71
CA ARG A 86 -15.54 12.54 -6.70
C ARG A 86 -14.03 12.85 -6.77
N PHE A 87 -13.65 14.09 -6.47
CA PHE A 87 -12.26 14.52 -6.37
C PHE A 87 -11.41 13.63 -5.44
N TRP A 88 -11.93 13.24 -4.28
CA TRP A 88 -11.18 12.41 -3.33
C TRP A 88 -10.84 11.03 -3.88
N TRP A 89 -11.73 10.44 -4.68
CA TRP A 89 -11.47 9.19 -5.37
C TRP A 89 -10.36 9.33 -6.42
N ALA A 90 -10.33 10.44 -7.16
CA ALA A 90 -9.27 10.73 -8.12
C ALA A 90 -7.91 10.91 -7.42
N VAL A 91 -7.88 11.67 -6.31
CA VAL A 91 -6.67 11.86 -5.49
C VAL A 91 -6.21 10.52 -4.91
N TRP A 92 -7.11 9.73 -4.34
CA TRP A 92 -6.80 8.42 -3.77
C TRP A 92 -6.18 7.49 -4.82
N LEU A 93 -6.76 7.42 -6.02
CA LEU A 93 -6.27 6.59 -7.12
C LEU A 93 -4.89 7.08 -7.61
N LEU A 94 -4.72 8.40 -7.75
CA LEU A 94 -3.43 9.00 -8.13
C LEU A 94 -2.33 8.67 -7.12
N VAL A 95 -2.63 8.79 -5.82
CA VAL A 95 -1.69 8.46 -4.74
C VAL A 95 -1.38 6.96 -4.74
N LEU A 96 -2.37 6.11 -4.98
CA LEU A 96 -2.18 4.66 -5.09
C LEU A 96 -1.24 4.29 -6.26
N ILE A 97 -1.41 4.92 -7.42
CA ILE A 97 -0.52 4.72 -8.58
C ILE A 97 0.90 5.18 -8.24
N LEU A 98 1.07 6.39 -7.68
CA LEU A 98 2.40 6.92 -7.35
C LEU A 98 3.14 6.02 -6.36
N VAL A 99 2.45 5.55 -5.31
CA VAL A 99 3.04 4.63 -4.33
C VAL A 99 3.39 3.31 -4.99
N SER A 100 2.50 2.73 -5.80
CA SER A 100 2.76 1.48 -6.52
C SER A 100 3.99 1.58 -7.43
N VAL A 101 4.11 2.66 -8.20
CA VAL A 101 5.25 2.92 -9.09
C VAL A 101 6.54 3.14 -8.29
N ALA A 102 6.50 3.92 -7.21
CA ALA A 102 7.65 4.16 -6.36
C ALA A 102 8.16 2.87 -5.68
N GLN A 103 7.24 2.01 -5.22
CA GLN A 103 7.58 0.70 -4.65
C GLN A 103 8.17 -0.24 -5.72
N GLY A 104 7.60 -0.25 -6.94
CA GLY A 104 8.13 -1.04 -8.05
C GLY A 104 9.55 -0.61 -8.47
N LYS A 105 9.80 0.70 -8.55
CA LYS A 105 11.14 1.23 -8.83
C LYS A 105 12.14 0.87 -7.73
N ARG A 106 11.76 1.03 -6.46
CA ARG A 106 12.58 0.63 -5.30
C ARG A 106 12.88 -0.87 -5.29
N TRP A 107 11.91 -1.69 -5.68
CA TRP A 107 12.12 -3.13 -5.79
C TRP A 107 13.16 -3.47 -6.84
N ARG A 108 13.05 -2.87 -8.04
CA ARG A 108 14.05 -3.07 -9.09
C ARG A 108 15.44 -2.56 -8.68
N SER A 109 15.55 -1.40 -8.03
CA SER A 109 16.87 -0.88 -7.65
C SER A 109 17.55 -1.71 -6.55
N LEU A 110 16.80 -2.12 -5.52
CA LEU A 110 17.38 -2.77 -4.34
C LEU A 110 17.54 -4.28 -4.49
N HIS A 111 16.71 -4.94 -5.30
CA HIS A 111 16.80 -6.39 -5.49
C HIS A 111 17.96 -6.76 -6.44
N TYR A 112 18.26 -5.92 -7.43
CA TYR A 112 19.35 -6.17 -8.39
C TYR A 112 20.74 -5.73 -7.89
N GLN A 113 20.83 -4.80 -6.93
CA GLN A 113 22.12 -4.34 -6.39
C GLN A 113 22.78 -5.33 -5.42
N VAL A 114 22.07 -6.35 -4.96
CA VAL A 114 22.62 -7.36 -4.05
C VAL A 114 22.96 -8.62 -4.85
N LEU A 115 23.99 -8.53 -5.69
CA LEU A 115 24.83 -9.69 -5.95
C LEU A 115 25.29 -10.22 -4.59
N PRO A 116 25.30 -11.55 -4.36
CA PRO A 116 25.76 -12.09 -3.10
C PRO A 116 27.15 -11.51 -2.86
N LYS A 117 27.29 -10.69 -1.82
CA LYS A 117 28.59 -10.46 -1.21
C LYS A 117 28.95 -11.83 -0.64
N GLU A 118 29.58 -12.63 -1.48
CA GLU A 118 30.26 -13.84 -1.08
C GLU A 118 31.07 -13.42 0.14
N LYS A 119 30.72 -13.99 1.30
CA LYS A 119 31.52 -13.79 2.50
C LYS A 119 32.86 -14.37 2.11
N VAL A 120 33.80 -13.50 1.75
CA VAL A 120 35.21 -13.88 1.61
C VAL A 120 35.53 -14.48 2.96
N ASN A 121 35.61 -15.80 2.98
CA ASN A 121 35.84 -16.58 4.18
C ASN A 121 37.33 -16.41 4.45
N ASP A 122 37.71 -15.24 4.96
CA ASP A 122 39.09 -14.89 5.19
C ASP A 122 39.61 -15.84 6.28
N PRO A 123 40.58 -16.72 5.98
CA PRO A 123 41.09 -17.68 6.94
C PRO A 123 41.62 -16.99 8.21
N ARG A 124 41.94 -15.69 8.13
CA ARG A 124 42.39 -14.85 9.24
C ARG A 124 41.32 -14.62 10.31
N GLU A 125 40.03 -14.66 9.97
CA GLU A 125 38.94 -14.54 10.96
C GLU A 125 38.94 -15.67 11.99
N LYS A 126 39.52 -16.84 11.66
CA LYS A 126 39.71 -17.96 12.59
C LYS A 126 40.71 -17.64 13.71
N TYR A 127 41.67 -16.76 13.42
CA TYR A 127 42.79 -16.43 14.32
C TYR A 127 42.65 -15.05 14.98
N LEU A 128 41.67 -14.25 14.57
CA LEU A 128 41.39 -12.96 15.19
C LEU A 128 40.67 -13.16 16.53
N PRO A 129 41.14 -12.53 17.63
CA PRO A 129 40.47 -12.61 18.91
C PRO A 129 39.06 -12.01 18.80
N LYS A 130 38.04 -12.82 19.11
CA LYS A 130 36.65 -12.38 19.08
C LYS A 130 36.42 -11.34 20.18
N ARG A 131 35.83 -10.19 19.84
CA ARG A 131 35.40 -9.20 20.85
C ARG A 131 34.43 -9.86 21.84
N LYS A 132 34.72 -9.78 23.14
CA LYS A 132 33.81 -10.21 24.21
C LYS A 132 32.60 -9.26 24.27
N LYS A 133 31.42 -9.83 24.53
CA LYS A 133 30.16 -9.11 24.73
C LYS A 133 30.19 -8.25 25.98
#